data_AF-A0A2R6DPU8-F1
#
_entry.id   AF-A0A2R6DPU8-F1
#
_cell.length_a   1.000
_cell.length_b   1.000
_cell.length_c   1.000
_cell.angle_alpha   90.00
_cell.angle_beta   90.00
_cell.angle_gamma   90.00
#
_symmetry.space_group_name_H-M   'P 1'
#
loop_
_entity.id
_entity.type
_entity.pdbx_description
1 polymer ?
#
loop_
_entity_poly.entity_id
_entity_poly.type
_entity_poly.pdbx_seq_one_letter_code
_entity_poly.pdbx_strand_id
1 'polypeptide(L)'
;MTLRAGSETGTRASSDRPIEQCAYCGRSEPTGEGCTTDTITFPDGVIEEAIAYGEERGTRSAERCPGCGVSQGGYHHPFCPEEECPRCGRGLMRCGCLDTDRVWR
;
A
#
# COMPACT_ATOMS: atom_id res chain seq x y z
N MET A 1 58.69 -1.28 15.19
CA MET A 1 57.49 -1.69 14.43
C MET A 1 56.37 -1.95 15.41
N THR A 2 55.40 -1.05 15.53
CA THR A 2 54.10 -1.35 16.15
C THR A 2 53.05 -0.54 15.40
N LEU A 3 52.41 -1.20 14.42
CA LEU A 3 51.20 -0.72 13.77
C LEU A 3 50.06 -0.92 14.77
N ARG A 4 49.36 0.14 15.17
CA ARG A 4 48.05 -0.01 15.82
C ARG A 4 46.97 0.28 14.78
N ALA A 5 46.27 -0.80 14.44
CA ALA A 5 45.13 -0.83 13.56
C ALA A 5 43.99 0.03 14.12
N GLY A 6 43.36 0.80 13.24
CA GLY A 6 42.08 1.44 13.49
C GLY A 6 40.99 0.39 13.72
N SER A 7 39.98 0.77 14.50
CA SER A 7 38.75 0.00 14.66
C SER A 7 37.60 0.97 14.54
N GLU A 8 37.22 1.25 13.30
CA GLU A 8 35.99 1.94 12.94
C GLU A 8 34.82 0.95 13.05
N THR A 9 34.11 0.99 14.17
CA THR A 9 32.82 0.32 14.31
C THR A 9 31.75 1.14 13.59
N GLY A 10 31.60 0.90 12.29
CA GLY A 10 30.48 1.42 11.50
C GLY A 10 29.22 0.59 11.73
N THR A 11 28.31 1.06 12.57
CA THR A 11 26.92 0.56 12.62
C THR A 11 26.24 0.96 11.31
N ARG A 12 26.02 0.00 10.41
CA ARG A 12 25.14 0.22 9.24
C ARG A 12 23.70 0.26 9.71
N ALA A 13 23.19 1.45 10.00
CA ALA A 13 21.76 1.68 10.10
C ALA A 13 21.14 1.42 8.72
N SER A 14 20.22 0.45 8.64
CA SER A 14 19.38 0.25 7.46
C SER A 14 18.67 1.57 7.17
N SER A 15 18.91 2.15 6.00
CA SER A 15 18.41 3.49 5.62
C SER A 15 16.93 3.50 5.22
N ASP A 16 16.15 2.52 5.70
CA ASP A 16 14.72 2.41 5.41
C ASP A 16 13.96 3.32 6.39
N ARG A 17 13.75 4.58 5.98
CA ARG A 17 12.87 5.48 6.72
C ARG A 17 11.44 5.04 6.46
N PRO A 18 10.62 4.79 7.49
CA PRO A 18 9.22 4.48 7.28
C PRO A 18 8.53 5.67 6.58
N ILE A 19 7.60 5.36 5.68
CA ILE A 19 6.75 6.36 5.05
C ILE A 19 5.84 6.92 6.14
N GLU A 20 6.17 8.11 6.67
CA GLU A 20 5.42 8.73 7.76
C GLU A 20 4.03 9.25 7.34
N GLN A 21 3.79 9.42 6.04
CA GLN A 21 2.57 9.97 5.47
C GLN A 21 2.23 9.30 4.14
N CYS A 22 0.96 9.03 3.91
CA CYS A 22 0.45 8.60 2.61
C CYS A 22 0.81 9.62 1.53
N ALA A 23 1.53 9.17 0.49
CA ALA A 23 1.96 10.04 -0.62
C ALA A 23 0.80 10.64 -1.43
N TYR A 24 -0.41 10.09 -1.29
CA TYR A 24 -1.59 10.50 -2.06
C TYR A 24 -2.46 11.52 -1.31
N CYS A 25 -2.63 11.35 0.01
CA CYS A 25 -3.53 12.20 0.79
C CYS A 25 -2.83 12.98 1.93
N GLY A 26 -1.54 12.76 2.15
CA GLY A 26 -0.73 13.46 3.17
C GLY A 26 -1.05 13.11 4.63
N ARG A 27 -1.93 12.12 4.88
CA ARG A 27 -2.26 11.69 6.25
C ARG A 27 -1.23 10.69 6.78
N SER A 28 -0.88 10.82 8.05
CA SER A 28 -0.05 9.86 8.80
C SER A 28 -0.86 8.63 9.25
N GLU A 29 -0.23 7.45 9.31
CA GLU A 29 -0.88 6.20 9.75
C GLU A 29 -1.39 6.23 11.21
N PRO A 30 -2.35 5.36 11.58
CA PRO A 30 -3.69 5.25 11.02
C PRO A 30 -4.69 5.99 11.94
N THR A 31 -5.30 7.07 11.44
CA THR A 31 -6.38 7.79 12.16
C THR A 31 -7.74 7.11 12.02
N GLY A 32 -7.83 6.05 11.20
CA GLY A 32 -9.08 5.39 10.85
C GLY A 32 -9.83 6.02 9.69
N GLU A 33 -9.40 7.20 9.25
CA GLU A 33 -9.88 7.84 8.03
C GLU A 33 -9.30 7.10 6.82
N GLY A 34 -10.10 6.90 5.77
CA GLY A 34 -9.63 6.31 4.52
C GLY A 34 -8.74 7.26 3.73
N CYS A 35 -8.18 6.80 2.62
CA CYS A 35 -7.51 7.67 1.66
C CYS A 35 -8.54 8.58 0.95
N THR A 36 -8.09 9.70 0.40
CA THR A 36 -8.90 10.52 -0.52
C THR A 36 -8.85 10.01 -1.96
N THR A 37 -8.00 9.02 -2.24
CA THR A 37 -7.92 8.37 -3.56
C THR A 37 -8.99 7.31 -3.63
N ASP A 38 -9.99 7.57 -4.47
CA ASP A 38 -11.16 6.74 -4.75
C ASP A 38 -11.05 6.03 -6.12
N THR A 39 -9.87 6.08 -6.73
CA THR A 39 -9.62 5.55 -8.08
C THR A 39 -8.27 4.84 -8.17
N ILE A 40 -8.18 3.87 -9.07
CA ILE A 40 -6.98 3.10 -9.40
C ILE A 40 -6.66 3.31 -10.87
N THR A 41 -5.47 3.84 -11.16
CA THR A 41 -4.94 3.94 -12.52
C THR A 41 -4.18 2.67 -12.87
N PHE A 42 -4.64 1.93 -13.88
CA PHE A 42 -4.00 0.73 -14.36
C PHE A 42 -2.92 1.03 -15.43
N PRO A 43 -1.98 0.10 -15.66
CA PRO A 43 -0.90 0.27 -16.64
C PRO A 43 -1.33 0.53 -18.08
N ASP A 44 -2.55 0.12 -18.45
CA ASP A 44 -3.16 0.41 -19.75
C ASP A 44 -3.78 1.82 -19.85
N GLY A 45 -3.64 2.63 -18.80
CA GLY A 45 -4.16 4.00 -18.72
C GLY A 45 -5.64 4.08 -18.34
N VAL A 46 -6.34 2.95 -18.18
CA VAL A 46 -7.72 2.94 -17.70
C VAL A 46 -7.74 3.23 -16.21
N ILE A 47 -8.71 4.05 -15.80
CA ILE A 47 -8.96 4.40 -14.41
C ILE A 47 -10.26 3.70 -13.99
N GLU A 48 -10.21 2.97 -12.87
CA GLU A 48 -11.40 2.36 -12.27
C GLU A 48 -11.62 2.87 -10.85
N GLU A 49 -12.85 2.78 -10.36
CA GLU A 49 -13.20 3.13 -8.99
C GLU A 49 -12.54 2.13 -8.02
N ALA A 50 -11.94 2.66 -6.95
CA ALA A 50 -11.47 1.86 -5.84
C ALA A 50 -12.68 1.31 -5.06
N ILE A 51 -12.51 0.16 -4.41
CA ILE A 51 -13.56 -0.42 -3.58
C ILE A 51 -13.33 0.00 -2.14
N ALA A 52 -14.32 0.63 -1.51
CA ALA A 52 -14.23 1.02 -0.11
C ALA A 52 -14.14 -0.22 0.81
N TYR A 53 -13.42 -0.07 1.92
CA TYR A 53 -13.27 -1.15 2.91
C TYR A 53 -14.65 -1.60 3.41
N GLY A 54 -14.96 -2.89 3.23
CA GLY A 54 -16.24 -3.48 3.62
C GLY A 54 -17.29 -3.55 2.51
N GLU A 55 -17.04 -2.96 1.34
CA GLU A 55 -17.88 -3.13 0.13
C GLU A 55 -17.30 -4.18 -0.85
N GLU A 56 -16.16 -4.75 -0.49
CA GLU A 56 -15.44 -5.76 -1.25
C GLU A 56 -16.18 -7.11 -1.29
N ARG A 57 -15.90 -7.94 -2.28
CA ARG A 57 -16.63 -9.20 -2.52
C ARG A 57 -16.40 -10.22 -1.41
N GLY A 58 -15.28 -10.12 -0.71
CA GLY A 58 -14.94 -10.98 0.42
C GLY A 58 -15.63 -10.57 1.72
N THR A 59 -15.92 -11.54 2.59
CA THR A 59 -16.47 -11.26 3.92
C THR A 59 -15.43 -10.52 4.77
N ARG A 60 -15.71 -9.26 5.12
CA ARG A 60 -14.92 -8.47 6.07
C ARG A 60 -15.70 -8.32 7.37
N SER A 61 -15.22 -8.96 8.43
CA SER A 61 -15.87 -8.94 9.76
C SER A 61 -15.28 -7.92 10.73
N ALA A 62 -14.15 -7.30 10.39
CA ALA A 62 -13.50 -6.33 11.26
C ALA A 62 -14.01 -4.91 11.00
N GLU A 63 -14.19 -4.12 12.06
CA GLU A 63 -14.57 -2.69 11.98
C GLU A 63 -13.50 -1.85 11.28
N ARG A 64 -12.24 -2.30 11.33
CA ARG A 64 -11.09 -1.67 10.70
C ARG A 64 -10.32 -2.66 9.84
N CYS A 65 -9.77 -2.16 8.73
CA CYS A 65 -8.87 -2.94 7.90
C CYS A 65 -7.62 -3.35 8.71
N PRO A 66 -7.23 -4.63 8.73
CA PRO A 66 -6.03 -5.08 9.44
C PRO A 66 -4.74 -4.61 8.76
N GLY A 67 -4.79 -4.25 7.47
CA GLY A 67 -3.64 -3.79 6.70
C GLY A 67 -3.33 -2.31 6.84
N CYS A 68 -4.34 -1.44 6.88
CA CYS A 68 -4.13 0.02 6.92
C CYS A 68 -4.99 0.78 7.94
N GLY A 69 -5.76 0.08 8.78
CA GLY A 69 -6.52 0.68 9.89
C GLY A 69 -7.78 1.48 9.54
N VAL A 70 -8.08 1.66 8.24
CA VAL A 70 -9.27 2.38 7.76
C VAL A 70 -10.57 1.76 8.29
N SER A 71 -11.53 2.59 8.69
CA SER A 71 -12.88 2.16 9.09
C SER A 71 -13.73 1.72 7.88
N GLN A 72 -14.79 0.94 8.12
CA GLN A 72 -15.76 0.58 7.07
C GLN A 72 -16.30 1.80 6.31
N GLY A 73 -16.44 1.66 4.99
CA GLY A 73 -16.85 2.72 4.07
C GLY A 73 -15.74 3.70 3.66
N GLY A 74 -14.54 3.62 4.26
CA GLY A 74 -13.38 4.40 3.82
C GLY A 74 -12.56 3.70 2.75
N TYR A 75 -11.93 4.47 1.85
CA TYR A 75 -11.00 3.91 0.86
C TYR A 75 -9.67 3.49 1.47
N HIS A 76 -9.09 2.43 0.92
CA HIS A 76 -7.77 1.96 1.32
C HIS A 76 -6.70 3.01 1.02
N HIS A 77 -5.67 3.07 1.87
CA HIS A 77 -4.43 3.73 1.48
C HIS A 77 -3.76 2.89 0.39
N PRO A 78 -3.24 3.51 -0.69
CA PRO A 78 -2.62 2.78 -1.78
C PRO A 78 -1.55 1.81 -1.30
N PHE A 79 -1.50 0.64 -1.94
CA PHE A 79 -0.65 -0.49 -1.57
C PHE A 79 -1.06 -1.24 -0.29
N CYS A 80 -2.27 -1.00 0.23
CA CYS A 80 -2.81 -1.82 1.31
C CYS A 80 -2.87 -3.30 0.86
N PRO A 81 -2.33 -4.25 1.65
CA PRO A 81 -2.30 -5.66 1.27
C PRO A 81 -3.69 -6.29 1.22
N GLU A 82 -4.67 -5.66 1.85
CA GLU A 82 -6.06 -6.10 1.88
C GLU A 82 -6.88 -5.51 0.73
N GLU A 83 -6.46 -4.44 0.06
CA GLU A 83 -7.28 -3.78 -0.96
C GLU A 83 -7.66 -4.76 -2.10
N GLU A 84 -8.95 -4.88 -2.41
CA GLU A 84 -9.45 -5.67 -3.53
C GLU A 84 -9.23 -4.96 -4.88
N CYS A 85 -8.83 -5.72 -5.90
CA CYS A 85 -8.74 -5.25 -7.27
C CYS A 85 -10.12 -5.20 -7.95
N PRO A 86 -10.58 -4.05 -8.45
CA PRO A 86 -11.88 -3.94 -9.11
C PRO A 86 -12.00 -4.80 -10.38
N ARG A 87 -10.89 -5.02 -11.10
CA ARG A 87 -10.87 -5.83 -12.33
C ARG A 87 -11.12 -7.32 -12.13
N CYS A 88 -10.61 -7.89 -11.05
CA CYS A 88 -10.55 -9.35 -10.91
C CYS A 88 -11.01 -9.89 -9.54
N GLY A 89 -11.31 -9.02 -8.58
CA GLY A 89 -11.76 -9.39 -7.24
C GLY A 89 -10.72 -10.09 -6.36
N ARG A 90 -9.44 -10.13 -6.78
CA ARG A 90 -8.32 -10.61 -5.95
C ARG A 90 -7.64 -9.41 -5.27
N GLY A 91 -6.77 -9.64 -4.30
CA GLY A 91 -5.99 -8.53 -3.69
C GLY A 91 -5.18 -7.76 -4.74
N LEU A 92 -5.32 -6.43 -4.76
CA LEU A 92 -4.74 -5.51 -5.75
C LEU A 92 -3.23 -5.72 -5.90
N MET A 93 -2.51 -5.80 -4.78
CA MET A 93 -1.06 -6.05 -4.73
C MET A 93 -0.65 -7.47 -5.18
N ARG A 94 -1.59 -8.39 -5.38
CA ARG A 94 -1.32 -9.81 -5.67
C ARG A 94 -1.87 -10.28 -7.01
N CYS A 95 -2.71 -9.49 -7.68
CA CYS A 95 -3.51 -9.95 -8.81
C CYS A 95 -2.84 -9.84 -10.19
N GLY A 96 -1.73 -9.11 -10.29
CA GLY A 96 -1.00 -8.88 -11.55
C GLY A 96 -1.69 -7.93 -12.53
N CYS A 97 -2.87 -7.36 -12.19
CA CYS A 97 -3.51 -6.34 -13.02
C CYS A 97 -2.71 -5.03 -13.07
N LEU A 98 -1.85 -4.77 -12.07
CA LEU A 98 -0.92 -3.65 -12.04
C LEU A 98 0.44 -3.96 -12.70
N ASP A 99 0.63 -5.17 -13.27
CA ASP A 99 1.87 -5.53 -13.96
C ASP A 99 1.97 -4.77 -15.29
N THR A 100 3.01 -3.94 -15.45
CA THR A 100 3.26 -3.17 -16.68
C THR A 100 3.60 -4.04 -17.89
N ASP A 101 4.12 -5.25 -17.67
CA ASP A 101 4.53 -6.17 -18.72
C ASP A 101 3.35 -6.85 -19.43
N ARG A 102 2.13 -6.66 -18.92
CA ARG A 102 0.90 -7.25 -19.46
C ARG A 102 0.11 -6.32 -20.39
N VAL A 103 0.59 -5.10 -20.63
CA VAL A 103 -0.08 -4.10 -21.50
C VAL A 103 0.29 -4.28 -22.99
N TRP A 104 1.34 -5.04 -23.29
CA TRP A 104 1.93 -5.16 -24.62
C TRP A 104 1.68 -6.52 -25.32
N ARG A 105 0.47 -7.08 -25.22
CA ARG A 105 0.10 -8.29 -25.99
C ARG A 105 -1.16 -8.11 -26.80
#